data_AF-A0A833SN35-F1
#
_entry.id   AF-A0A833SN35-F1
#
_cell.length_a   1.000
_cell.length_b   1.000
_cell.length_c   1.000
_cell.angle_alpha   90.00
_cell.angle_beta   90.00
_cell.angle_gamma   90.00
#
_symmetry.space_group_name_H-M   'P 1'
#
loop_
_entity.id
_entity.type
_entity.pdbx_description
1 polymer ?
#
loop_
_entity_poly.entity_id
_entity_poly.type
_entity_poly.pdbx_seq_one_letter_code
_entity_poly.pdbx_strand_id
1 'polypeptide(L)'
;MAESDSAKIAMDYVRAGPNCDEFERLLNAYTSLDGAIGAMNAEAIAVCLREKLTGSRAGKASAIDAAIQLKHTEAVTIILQMSLASDTLVEMVEMHKTVERGLGQCDDKDWRQELRNLGEDFGRGVLALLMDSGDVPLLKQLVEDTTSKWIQDLRLSNGWTPLHLAASQTNFALVRYLLVDCGCNPLLLSSDAKTAFDFAVEIDRNSKVSWLLREHIKQRAFWERATLILSAAKVTVTRLRQLLGLMTSVYDLQVIFGLGFRALNVGEMHTILSEAFDEVMRAKLITDNPAASFFQLALRQCTRDNFITEVEQMKWDLKATKVKRETSVWDREIKRSLLEAACAVRKAERTTTLLHRQFSLLREALQEEQCTMKQHTRQWYISLLSVALMLCGGLAYNFGSLLDMSDPAKLLTVLSAGDVENFLGETTSTFVFKPDVEAVLVQSAVAPMEFALTLRHLVRLEQAESRGTKSSTCESSECESFDSSKDVLDAP
;
A
#
# COMPACT_ATOMS: atom_id res chain seq x y z
N MET A 1 24.34 36.84 -50.47
CA MET A 1 25.36 36.27 -51.38
C MET A 1 26.32 35.46 -50.52
N ALA A 2 26.34 34.15 -50.50
CA ALA A 2 25.79 33.14 -51.40
C ALA A 2 24.99 32.10 -50.60
N GLU A 3 23.80 31.77 -51.08
CA GLU A 3 23.09 30.55 -50.69
C GLU A 3 23.97 29.37 -51.11
N SER A 4 24.33 28.49 -50.18
CA SER A 4 25.11 27.31 -50.55
C SER A 4 24.21 26.34 -51.31
N ASP A 5 24.38 26.29 -52.62
CA ASP A 5 23.84 25.32 -53.58
C ASP A 5 24.28 23.85 -53.30
N SER A 6 24.51 23.46 -52.04
CA SER A 6 25.00 22.12 -51.69
C SER A 6 23.95 21.02 -51.86
N ALA A 7 22.65 21.36 -51.76
CA ALA A 7 21.55 20.41 -51.95
C ALA A 7 21.38 19.98 -53.42
N LYS A 8 21.70 20.86 -54.38
CA LYS A 8 21.66 20.51 -55.82
C LYS A 8 22.82 19.60 -56.24
N ILE A 9 23.97 19.68 -55.56
CA ILE A 9 25.19 18.97 -55.98
C ILE A 9 25.13 17.47 -55.65
N ALA A 10 24.53 17.06 -54.53
CA ALA A 10 24.46 15.64 -54.18
C ALA A 10 23.51 14.82 -55.09
N MET A 11 22.37 15.40 -55.47
CA MET A 11 21.35 14.75 -56.30
C MET A 11 21.83 14.43 -57.72
N ASP A 12 22.65 15.31 -58.31
CA ASP A 12 23.14 15.15 -59.68
C ASP A 12 24.20 14.03 -59.82
N TYR A 13 24.94 13.70 -58.75
CA TYR A 13 25.94 12.62 -58.75
C TYR A 13 25.35 11.22 -58.58
N VAL A 14 24.10 11.12 -58.12
CA VAL A 14 23.50 9.85 -57.68
C VAL A 14 22.86 9.08 -58.83
N ARG A 15 22.44 9.75 -59.92
CA ARG A 15 21.64 9.20 -61.04
C ARG A 15 22.25 8.05 -61.87
N ALA A 16 23.41 7.52 -61.50
CA ALA A 16 24.17 6.56 -62.32
C ALA A 16 24.37 5.16 -61.70
N GLY A 17 23.75 4.84 -60.55
CA GLY A 17 23.97 3.57 -59.82
C GLY A 17 22.72 2.67 -59.69
N PRO A 18 22.87 1.39 -59.31
CA PRO A 18 21.74 0.47 -59.14
C PRO A 18 20.81 0.80 -57.94
N ASN A 19 21.19 1.73 -57.06
CA ASN A 19 20.42 2.15 -55.88
C ASN A 19 20.01 3.64 -55.91
N CYS A 20 19.91 4.24 -57.11
CA CYS A 20 19.55 5.67 -57.28
C CYS A 20 18.28 6.05 -56.51
N ASP A 21 17.21 5.27 -56.67
CA ASP A 21 15.89 5.60 -56.12
C ASP A 21 15.88 5.59 -54.59
N GLU A 22 16.65 4.68 -53.97
CA GLU A 22 16.76 4.57 -52.52
C GLU A 22 17.62 5.70 -51.93
N PHE A 23 18.67 6.09 -52.65
CA PHE A 23 19.53 7.20 -52.27
C PHE A 23 18.85 8.58 -52.49
N GLU A 24 18.05 8.74 -53.55
CA GLU A 24 17.22 9.93 -53.76
C GLU A 24 16.15 10.07 -52.66
N ARG A 25 15.53 8.95 -52.22
CA ARG A 25 14.61 8.97 -51.07
C ARG A 25 15.31 9.40 -49.78
N LEU A 26 16.53 8.89 -49.53
CA LEU A 26 17.34 9.31 -48.38
C LEU A 26 17.72 10.80 -48.47
N LEU A 27 18.19 11.29 -49.61
CA LEU A 27 18.52 12.70 -49.77
C LEU A 27 17.29 13.59 -49.56
N ASN A 28 16.14 13.23 -50.14
CA ASN A 28 14.89 13.94 -49.94
C ASN A 28 14.46 13.96 -48.46
N ALA A 29 14.68 12.87 -47.72
CA ALA A 29 14.39 12.80 -46.29
C ALA A 29 15.17 13.86 -45.47
N TYR A 30 16.43 14.16 -45.80
CA TYR A 30 17.26 15.13 -45.07
C TYR A 30 17.16 16.58 -45.60
N THR A 31 16.32 16.84 -46.60
CA THR A 31 16.15 18.19 -47.19
C THR A 31 15.12 19.04 -46.49
N SER A 32 14.04 18.44 -45.98
CA SER A 32 12.92 19.13 -45.36
C SER A 32 12.24 18.24 -44.32
N LEU A 33 11.57 18.85 -43.34
CA LEU A 33 10.83 18.09 -42.31
C LEU A 33 9.72 17.25 -42.94
N ASP A 34 9.01 17.78 -43.95
CA ASP A 34 7.93 17.08 -44.63
C ASP A 34 8.46 15.89 -45.46
N GLY A 35 9.63 16.04 -46.07
CA GLY A 35 10.36 14.95 -46.72
C GLY A 35 10.81 13.88 -45.72
N ALA A 36 11.25 14.28 -44.52
CA ALA A 36 11.65 13.38 -43.45
C ALA A 36 10.47 12.56 -42.89
N ILE A 37 9.33 13.23 -42.67
CA ILE A 37 8.07 12.61 -42.23
C ILE A 37 7.55 11.65 -43.30
N GLY A 38 7.50 12.09 -44.56
CA GLY A 38 7.05 11.25 -45.68
C GLY A 38 7.93 10.02 -45.92
N ALA A 39 9.22 10.10 -45.59
CA ALA A 39 10.16 8.98 -45.63
C ALA A 39 10.16 8.11 -44.35
N MET A 40 9.38 8.49 -43.32
CA MET A 40 9.33 7.84 -42.00
C MET A 40 10.73 7.64 -41.37
N ASN A 41 11.67 8.56 -41.62
CA ASN A 41 13.06 8.42 -41.17
C ASN A 41 13.29 9.23 -39.88
N ALA A 42 13.39 8.54 -38.75
CA ALA A 42 13.57 9.16 -37.43
C ALA A 42 14.86 10.00 -37.31
N GLU A 43 15.96 9.58 -37.94
CA GLU A 43 17.23 10.32 -37.92
C GLU A 43 17.13 11.62 -38.74
N ALA A 44 16.50 11.56 -39.91
CA ALA A 44 16.26 12.73 -40.74
C ALA A 44 15.31 13.73 -40.06
N ILE A 45 14.26 13.22 -39.41
CA ILE A 45 13.34 14.03 -38.58
C ILE A 45 14.13 14.68 -37.43
N ALA A 46 14.96 13.93 -36.72
CA ALA A 46 15.78 14.43 -35.62
C ALA A 46 16.70 15.59 -36.07
N VAL A 47 17.37 15.45 -37.21
CA VAL A 47 18.26 16.50 -37.75
C VAL A 47 17.47 17.74 -38.15
N CYS A 48 16.33 17.58 -38.84
CA CYS A 48 15.48 18.69 -39.26
C CYS A 48 14.88 19.46 -38.07
N LEU A 49 14.46 18.75 -37.01
CA LEU A 49 13.90 19.36 -35.80
C LEU A 49 14.96 20.09 -34.97
N ARG A 50 16.18 19.54 -34.86
CA ARG A 50 17.31 20.20 -34.19
C ARG A 50 17.71 21.49 -34.89
N GLU A 51 17.74 21.49 -36.22
CA GLU A 51 17.99 22.68 -37.03
C GLU A 51 16.94 23.76 -36.79
N LYS A 52 15.64 23.39 -36.77
CA LYS A 52 14.54 24.32 -36.50
C LYS A 52 14.59 24.97 -35.12
N LEU A 53 15.06 24.26 -34.08
CA LEU A 53 15.12 24.79 -32.71
C LEU A 53 16.40 25.54 -32.37
N THR A 54 17.56 25.03 -32.80
CA THR A 54 18.87 25.54 -32.37
C THR A 54 19.60 26.31 -33.46
N GLY A 55 19.08 26.33 -34.68
CA GLY A 55 19.76 26.88 -35.86
C GLY A 55 20.97 26.08 -36.32
N SER A 56 21.24 24.91 -35.72
CA SER A 56 22.38 24.05 -36.05
C SER A 56 21.96 22.58 -36.16
N ARG A 57 22.38 21.93 -37.26
CA ARG A 57 22.17 20.50 -37.50
C ARG A 57 22.96 19.61 -36.52
N ALA A 58 23.95 20.15 -35.82
CA ALA A 58 24.80 19.43 -34.85
C ALA A 58 24.38 19.63 -33.38
N GLY A 59 23.19 20.18 -33.13
CA GLY A 59 22.67 20.37 -31.77
C GLY A 59 22.57 19.06 -30.99
N LYS A 60 22.87 19.09 -29.69
CA LYS A 60 22.81 17.92 -28.78
C LYS A 60 21.41 17.67 -28.18
N ALA A 61 20.40 18.45 -28.55
CA ALA A 61 19.05 18.29 -28.02
C ALA A 61 18.47 16.93 -28.41
N SER A 62 17.76 16.28 -27.49
CA SER A 62 17.04 15.05 -27.81
C SER A 62 16.03 15.32 -28.93
N ALA A 63 15.93 14.39 -29.89
CA ALA A 63 15.05 14.56 -31.05
C ALA A 63 13.57 14.68 -30.63
N ILE A 64 13.20 13.96 -29.58
CA ILE A 64 11.84 13.98 -29.03
C ILE A 64 11.56 15.26 -28.23
N ASP A 65 12.52 15.75 -27.43
CA ASP A 65 12.40 17.07 -26.76
C ASP A 65 12.17 18.17 -27.80
N ALA A 66 12.88 18.07 -28.92
CA ALA A 66 12.74 18.99 -30.03
C ALA A 66 11.35 18.92 -30.69
N ALA A 67 10.83 17.71 -30.94
CA ALA A 67 9.50 17.52 -31.49
C ALA A 67 8.40 18.04 -30.55
N ILE A 68 8.57 17.82 -29.23
CA ILE A 68 7.63 18.26 -28.20
C ILE A 68 7.60 19.79 -28.09
N GLN A 69 8.77 20.44 -28.06
CA GLN A 69 8.87 21.91 -28.01
C GLN A 69 8.25 22.58 -29.24
N LEU A 70 8.39 21.96 -30.41
CA LEU A 70 7.81 22.45 -31.66
C LEU A 70 6.33 22.06 -31.85
N LYS A 71 5.74 21.28 -30.92
CA LYS A 71 4.35 20.78 -31.00
C LYS A 71 4.03 20.02 -32.30
N HIS A 72 4.99 19.25 -32.81
CA HIS A 72 4.79 18.46 -34.03
C HIS A 72 4.32 17.04 -33.71
N THR A 73 3.00 16.81 -33.75
CA THR A 73 2.32 15.52 -33.48
C THR A 73 2.86 14.36 -34.31
N GLU A 74 2.97 14.54 -35.63
CA GLU A 74 3.42 13.50 -36.57
C GLU A 74 4.88 13.11 -36.33
N ALA A 75 5.73 14.10 -36.05
CA ALA A 75 7.13 13.85 -35.74
C ALA A 75 7.30 13.09 -34.42
N VAL A 76 6.53 13.44 -33.37
CA VAL A 76 6.50 12.68 -32.12
C VAL A 76 6.04 11.24 -32.37
N THR A 77 4.96 11.05 -33.13
CA THR A 77 4.41 9.71 -33.42
C THR A 77 5.42 8.82 -34.15
N ILE A 78 6.08 9.34 -35.18
CA ILE A 78 7.08 8.57 -35.95
C ILE A 78 8.30 8.25 -35.09
N ILE A 79 8.80 9.20 -34.28
CA ILE A 79 9.94 8.96 -33.39
C ILE A 79 9.60 7.85 -32.39
N LEU A 80 8.42 7.89 -31.76
CA LEU A 80 7.97 6.87 -30.82
C LEU A 80 7.79 5.50 -31.48
N GLN A 81 7.20 5.44 -32.68
CA GLN A 81 7.02 4.20 -33.44
C GLN A 81 8.35 3.57 -33.86
N MET A 82 9.31 4.37 -34.33
CA MET A 82 10.62 3.88 -34.71
C MET A 82 11.41 3.38 -33.50
N SER A 83 11.31 4.09 -32.37
CA SER A 83 11.94 3.64 -31.12
C SER A 83 11.46 2.25 -30.70
N LEU A 84 10.15 1.96 -30.78
CA LEU A 84 9.60 0.62 -30.50
C LEU A 84 10.15 -0.48 -31.43
N ALA A 85 10.68 -0.13 -32.60
CA ALA A 85 11.15 -1.10 -33.60
C ALA A 85 12.67 -1.35 -33.53
N SER A 86 13.48 -0.35 -33.15
CA SER A 86 14.95 -0.40 -33.28
C SER A 86 15.73 -0.25 -31.98
N ASP A 87 15.14 0.36 -30.95
CA ASP A 87 15.92 0.81 -29.79
C ASP A 87 16.03 -0.27 -28.70
N THR A 88 16.99 -0.08 -27.80
CA THR A 88 17.09 -0.92 -26.59
C THR A 88 16.00 -0.55 -25.58
N LEU A 89 15.57 -1.50 -24.74
CA LEU A 89 14.58 -1.25 -23.69
C LEU A 89 14.95 -0.09 -22.75
N VAL A 90 16.24 0.12 -22.52
CA VAL A 90 16.76 1.23 -21.69
C VAL A 90 16.49 2.57 -22.37
N GLU A 91 16.75 2.67 -23.67
CA GLU A 91 16.49 3.89 -24.46
C GLU A 91 14.99 4.17 -24.57
N MET A 92 14.16 3.14 -24.71
CA MET A 92 12.70 3.29 -24.70
C MET A 92 12.17 3.83 -23.36
N VAL A 93 12.68 3.33 -22.23
CA VAL A 93 12.31 3.84 -20.90
C VAL A 93 12.76 5.29 -20.71
N GLU A 94 13.97 5.64 -21.13
CA GLU A 94 14.42 7.05 -21.10
C GLU A 94 13.57 7.94 -22.01
N MET A 95 13.19 7.44 -23.20
CA MET A 95 12.30 8.16 -24.11
C MET A 95 10.93 8.42 -23.46
N HIS A 96 10.34 7.43 -22.78
CA HIS A 96 9.10 7.64 -22.04
C HIS A 96 9.27 8.73 -20.96
N LYS A 97 10.39 8.73 -20.23
CA LYS A 97 10.69 9.79 -19.23
C LYS A 97 10.80 11.18 -19.86
N THR A 98 11.37 11.29 -21.06
CA THR A 98 11.42 12.58 -21.77
C THR A 98 10.03 13.07 -22.17
N VAL A 99 9.14 12.18 -22.61
CA VAL A 99 7.73 12.52 -22.91
C VAL A 99 7.00 13.02 -21.67
N GLU A 100 7.12 12.30 -20.55
CA GLU A 100 6.50 12.69 -19.27
C GLU A 100 7.03 14.04 -18.76
N ARG A 101 8.34 14.30 -18.90
CA ARG A 101 8.93 15.61 -18.59
C ARG A 101 8.35 16.71 -19.48
N GLY A 102 8.14 16.41 -20.76
CA GLY A 102 7.48 17.29 -21.72
C GLY A 102 6.06 17.65 -21.32
N LEU A 103 5.27 16.69 -20.81
CA LEU A 103 3.91 16.93 -20.30
C LEU A 103 3.89 17.96 -19.15
N GLY A 104 4.91 17.95 -18.30
CA GLY A 104 5.06 18.91 -17.20
C GLY A 104 5.39 20.34 -17.66
N GLN A 105 5.98 20.51 -18.84
CA GLN A 105 6.46 21.80 -19.36
C GLN A 105 5.48 22.48 -20.33
N CYS A 106 4.46 21.76 -20.82
CA CYS A 106 3.52 22.28 -21.81
C CYS A 106 2.36 23.06 -21.15
N ASP A 107 2.23 24.36 -21.41
CA ASP A 107 1.10 25.18 -20.92
C ASP A 107 -0.21 24.97 -21.70
N ASP A 108 -0.10 24.47 -22.94
CA ASP A 108 -1.21 24.25 -23.85
C ASP A 108 -2.00 22.97 -23.50
N LYS A 109 -3.31 23.11 -23.27
CA LYS A 109 -4.16 22.01 -22.79
C LYS A 109 -4.43 20.95 -23.85
N ASP A 110 -4.67 21.36 -25.10
CA ASP A 110 -5.06 20.43 -26.17
C ASP A 110 -3.85 19.59 -26.57
N TRP A 111 -2.70 20.24 -26.79
CA TRP A 111 -1.43 19.57 -27.03
C TRP A 111 -1.01 18.65 -25.87
N ARG A 112 -1.20 19.07 -24.61
CA ARG A 112 -0.89 18.23 -23.45
C ARG A 112 -1.74 16.96 -23.41
N GLN A 113 -3.00 17.02 -23.83
CA GLN A 113 -3.85 15.83 -23.89
C GLN A 113 -3.45 14.89 -25.03
N GLU A 114 -3.11 15.43 -26.20
CA GLU A 114 -2.60 14.64 -27.32
C GLU A 114 -1.28 13.96 -26.99
N LEU A 115 -0.32 14.70 -26.44
CA LEU A 115 0.97 14.15 -26.00
C LEU A 115 0.79 13.10 -24.89
N ARG A 116 -0.21 13.28 -24.01
CA ARG A 116 -0.55 12.26 -22.99
C ARG A 116 -1.01 10.98 -23.65
N ASN A 117 -1.92 11.05 -24.62
CA ASN A 117 -2.42 9.86 -25.31
C ASN A 117 -1.27 9.13 -26.03
N LEU A 118 -0.41 9.87 -26.74
CA LEU A 118 0.78 9.31 -27.41
C LEU A 118 1.77 8.69 -26.41
N GLY A 119 2.02 9.37 -25.28
CA GLY A 119 2.86 8.87 -24.21
C GLY A 119 2.31 7.61 -23.56
N GLU A 120 1.00 7.55 -23.30
CA GLU A 120 0.32 6.37 -22.78
C GLU A 120 0.40 5.18 -23.75
N ASP A 121 0.16 5.41 -25.05
CA ASP A 121 0.24 4.37 -26.07
C ASP A 121 1.67 3.81 -26.20
N PHE A 122 2.67 4.69 -26.20
CA PHE A 122 4.07 4.29 -26.18
C PHE A 122 4.43 3.54 -24.89
N GLY A 123 4.04 4.07 -23.72
CA GLY A 123 4.26 3.44 -22.43
C GLY A 123 3.65 2.05 -22.32
N ARG A 124 2.47 1.81 -22.94
CA ARG A 124 1.86 0.48 -23.06
C ARG A 124 2.70 -0.48 -23.91
N GLY A 125 3.24 0.00 -25.03
CA GLY A 125 4.14 -0.78 -25.89
C GLY A 125 5.43 -1.17 -25.16
N VAL A 126 6.10 -0.20 -24.52
CA VAL A 126 7.31 -0.43 -23.73
C VAL A 126 7.03 -1.38 -22.57
N LEU A 127 5.90 -1.22 -21.89
CA LEU A 127 5.49 -2.13 -20.81
C LEU A 127 5.34 -3.56 -21.32
N ALA A 128 4.66 -3.79 -22.45
CA ALA A 128 4.49 -5.13 -22.99
C ALA A 128 5.84 -5.81 -23.26
N LEU A 129 6.78 -5.09 -23.88
CA LEU A 129 8.13 -5.59 -24.13
C LEU A 129 8.92 -5.87 -22.83
N LEU A 130 8.77 -5.02 -21.80
CA LEU A 130 9.36 -5.24 -20.48
C LEU A 130 8.74 -6.44 -19.74
N MET A 131 7.45 -6.70 -19.93
CA MET A 131 6.80 -7.89 -19.39
C MET A 131 7.34 -9.15 -20.06
N ASP A 132 7.58 -9.12 -21.38
CA ASP A 132 8.13 -10.26 -22.11
C ASP A 132 9.61 -10.52 -21.76
N SER A 133 10.39 -9.47 -21.50
CA SER A 133 11.79 -9.62 -21.07
C SER A 133 11.92 -10.03 -19.60
N GLY A 134 10.94 -9.68 -18.76
CA GLY A 134 10.95 -9.95 -17.32
C GLY A 134 11.88 -9.06 -16.50
N ASP A 135 12.35 -7.93 -17.05
CA ASP A 135 13.24 -6.99 -16.39
C ASP A 135 12.50 -6.09 -15.37
N VAL A 136 12.41 -6.58 -14.13
CA VAL A 136 11.75 -5.88 -13.01
C VAL A 136 12.42 -4.54 -12.66
N PRO A 137 13.76 -4.40 -12.64
CA PRO A 137 14.41 -3.10 -12.44
C PRO A 137 14.02 -2.02 -13.46
N LEU A 138 14.02 -2.33 -14.76
CA LEU A 138 13.61 -1.35 -15.77
C LEU A 138 12.11 -1.04 -15.69
N LEU A 139 11.30 -2.05 -15.39
CA LEU A 139 9.89 -1.86 -15.11
C LEU A 139 9.64 -0.91 -13.94
N LYS A 140 10.41 -1.04 -12.85
CA LYS A 140 10.35 -0.13 -11.70
C LYS A 140 10.62 1.30 -12.13
N GLN A 141 11.66 1.52 -12.95
CA GLN A 141 11.97 2.86 -13.45
C GLN A 141 10.88 3.47 -14.34
N LEU A 142 10.13 2.65 -15.08
CA LEU A 142 9.00 3.11 -15.89
C LEU A 142 7.81 3.52 -15.02
N VAL A 143 7.54 2.76 -13.96
CA VAL A 143 6.35 2.92 -13.11
C VAL A 143 6.58 3.98 -12.03
N GLU A 144 7.73 4.00 -11.35
CA GLU A 144 8.05 4.90 -10.23
C GLU A 144 7.93 6.39 -10.57
N ASP A 145 8.20 6.78 -11.82
CA ASP A 145 8.12 8.17 -12.28
C ASP A 145 6.69 8.61 -12.65
N THR A 146 5.78 7.65 -12.89
CA THR A 146 4.38 7.94 -13.14
C THR A 146 3.60 7.85 -11.84
N THR A 147 2.64 8.77 -11.62
CA THR A 147 1.73 8.76 -10.46
C THR A 147 0.80 7.53 -10.55
N SER A 148 1.38 6.38 -10.25
CA SER A 148 0.98 5.04 -10.69
C SER A 148 -0.46 4.71 -10.32
N LYS A 149 -1.34 4.90 -11.30
CA LYS A 149 -2.71 4.36 -11.33
C LYS A 149 -3.03 3.68 -12.65
N TRP A 150 -2.29 3.98 -13.73
CA TRP A 150 -2.61 3.46 -15.06
C TRP A 150 -2.34 1.95 -15.21
N ILE A 151 -1.34 1.40 -14.50
CA ILE A 151 -0.98 -0.02 -14.60
C ILE A 151 -2.02 -0.96 -13.96
N GLN A 152 -2.77 -0.50 -12.96
CA GLN A 152 -3.70 -1.33 -12.17
C GLN A 152 -4.90 -1.80 -13.00
N ASP A 153 -5.44 -0.90 -13.83
CA ASP A 153 -6.60 -1.14 -14.69
C ASP A 153 -6.21 -1.37 -16.16
N LEU A 154 -4.90 -1.48 -16.43
CA LEU A 154 -4.39 -1.64 -17.77
C LEU A 154 -4.87 -2.95 -18.39
N ARG A 155 -5.41 -2.84 -19.60
CA ARG A 155 -5.63 -3.98 -20.49
C ARG A 155 -4.70 -3.89 -21.70
N LEU A 156 -3.98 -4.98 -21.91
CA LEU A 156 -3.20 -5.26 -23.11
C LEU A 156 -4.15 -5.54 -24.27
N SER A 157 -3.61 -5.56 -25.49
CA SER A 157 -4.38 -5.75 -26.74
C SER A 157 -5.19 -7.05 -26.79
N ASN A 158 -4.75 -8.08 -26.08
CA ASN A 158 -5.45 -9.37 -25.95
C ASN A 158 -6.50 -9.39 -24.81
N GLY A 159 -6.75 -8.25 -24.15
CA GLY A 159 -7.66 -8.13 -23.02
C GLY A 159 -7.08 -8.60 -21.69
N TRP A 160 -5.80 -9.00 -21.65
CA TRP A 160 -5.11 -9.40 -20.42
C TRP A 160 -4.63 -8.18 -19.63
N THR A 161 -4.51 -8.33 -18.32
CA THR A 161 -3.79 -7.35 -17.48
C THR A 161 -2.31 -7.76 -17.36
N PRO A 162 -1.40 -6.85 -16.98
CA PRO A 162 0.00 -7.19 -16.75
C PRO A 162 0.19 -8.38 -15.80
N LEU A 163 -0.71 -8.52 -14.82
CA LEU A 163 -0.68 -9.62 -13.86
C LEU A 163 -1.02 -10.98 -14.49
N HIS A 164 -1.91 -11.03 -15.49
CA HIS A 164 -2.18 -12.27 -16.23
C HIS A 164 -0.96 -12.73 -17.02
N LEU A 165 -0.29 -11.80 -17.70
CA LEU A 165 0.93 -12.08 -18.46
C LEU A 165 2.03 -12.60 -17.52
N ALA A 166 2.30 -11.89 -16.42
CA ALA A 166 3.28 -12.30 -15.43
C ALA A 166 2.98 -13.67 -14.80
N ALA A 167 1.70 -13.98 -14.55
CA ALA A 167 1.27 -15.28 -14.05
C ALA A 167 1.49 -16.40 -15.08
N SER A 168 1.20 -16.13 -16.36
CA SER A 168 1.40 -17.08 -17.46
C SER A 168 2.88 -17.41 -17.72
N GLN A 169 3.78 -16.48 -17.41
CA GLN A 169 5.23 -16.70 -17.49
C GLN A 169 5.81 -17.37 -16.24
N THR A 170 5.02 -17.59 -15.19
CA THR A 170 5.46 -18.05 -13.86
C THR A 170 6.56 -17.18 -13.24
N ASN A 171 6.63 -15.90 -13.62
CA ASN A 171 7.66 -14.96 -13.17
C ASN A 171 7.31 -14.41 -11.77
N PHE A 172 7.85 -15.05 -10.74
CA PHE A 172 7.60 -14.68 -9.34
C PHE A 172 7.96 -13.23 -9.01
N ALA A 173 9.09 -12.74 -9.50
CA ALA A 173 9.55 -11.37 -9.21
C ALA A 173 8.59 -10.33 -9.80
N LEU A 174 8.13 -10.57 -11.02
CA LEU A 174 7.19 -9.70 -11.72
C LEU A 174 5.80 -9.72 -11.07
N VAL A 175 5.27 -10.90 -10.73
CA VAL A 175 3.99 -11.04 -10.02
C VAL A 175 4.04 -10.36 -8.65
N ARG A 176 5.14 -10.53 -7.90
CA ARG A 176 5.34 -9.85 -6.61
C ARG A 176 5.35 -8.34 -6.78
N TYR A 177 6.10 -7.81 -7.75
CA TYR A 177 6.15 -6.38 -8.02
C TYR A 177 4.76 -5.80 -8.34
N LEU A 178 4.02 -6.45 -9.24
CA LEU A 178 2.70 -5.99 -9.66
C LEU A 178 1.66 -6.03 -8.52
N LEU A 179 1.72 -7.03 -7.64
CA LEU A 179 0.81 -7.15 -6.50
C LEU A 179 1.18 -6.22 -5.34
N VAL A 180 2.44 -6.26 -4.91
CA VAL A 180 2.92 -5.62 -3.67
C VAL A 180 3.19 -4.13 -3.91
N ASP A 181 3.96 -3.81 -4.94
CA ASP A 181 4.43 -2.44 -5.19
C ASP A 181 3.43 -1.65 -6.04
N CYS A 182 2.82 -2.28 -7.05
CA CYS A 182 1.84 -1.61 -7.92
C CYS A 182 0.39 -1.70 -7.44
N GLY A 183 0.05 -2.62 -6.52
CA GLY A 183 -1.32 -2.78 -6.02
C GLY A 183 -2.33 -3.32 -7.04
N CYS A 184 -1.90 -4.10 -8.04
CA CYS A 184 -2.78 -4.64 -9.06
C CYS A 184 -3.83 -5.60 -8.46
N ASN A 185 -5.06 -5.56 -9.00
CA ASN A 185 -6.14 -6.41 -8.52
C ASN A 185 -6.04 -7.84 -9.13
N PRO A 186 -5.80 -8.90 -8.32
CA PRO A 186 -5.70 -10.28 -8.82
C PRO A 186 -7.04 -10.89 -9.27
N LEU A 187 -8.17 -10.24 -8.97
CA LEU A 187 -9.51 -10.72 -9.30
C LEU A 187 -10.01 -10.21 -10.66
N LEU A 188 -9.22 -9.39 -11.37
CA LEU A 188 -9.59 -8.96 -12.71
C LEU A 188 -9.63 -10.16 -13.65
N LEU A 189 -10.65 -10.17 -14.51
CA LEU A 189 -10.87 -11.22 -15.48
C LEU A 189 -10.26 -10.84 -16.83
N SER A 190 -9.61 -11.80 -17.46
CA SER A 190 -9.19 -11.74 -18.86
C SER A 190 -10.41 -11.78 -19.81
N SER A 191 -10.13 -11.66 -21.11
CA SER A 191 -11.08 -11.91 -22.20
C SER A 191 -11.73 -13.30 -22.13
N ASP A 192 -11.03 -14.29 -21.58
CA ASP A 192 -11.51 -15.67 -21.41
C ASP A 192 -12.23 -15.89 -20.06
N ALA A 193 -12.56 -14.81 -19.34
CA ALA A 193 -13.17 -14.87 -18.01
C ALA A 193 -12.35 -15.63 -16.95
N LYS A 194 -11.02 -15.65 -17.10
CA LYS A 194 -10.07 -16.26 -16.15
C LYS A 194 -9.33 -15.19 -15.37
N THR A 195 -9.01 -15.47 -14.12
CA THR A 195 -8.12 -14.63 -13.30
C THR A 195 -6.65 -14.99 -13.53
N ALA A 196 -5.73 -14.11 -13.14
CA ALA A 196 -4.30 -14.42 -13.15
C ALA A 196 -3.96 -15.68 -12.33
N PHE A 197 -4.70 -15.96 -11.25
CA PHE A 197 -4.55 -17.18 -10.47
C PHE A 197 -4.93 -18.43 -11.27
N ASP A 198 -6.01 -18.39 -12.05
CA ASP A 198 -6.45 -19.52 -12.86
C ASP A 198 -5.39 -19.91 -13.90
N PHE A 199 -4.78 -18.92 -14.57
CA PHE A 199 -3.65 -19.17 -15.47
C PHE A 199 -2.44 -19.78 -14.76
N ALA A 200 -2.06 -19.27 -13.58
CA ALA A 200 -0.96 -19.84 -12.82
C ALA A 200 -1.21 -21.30 -12.40
N VAL A 201 -2.46 -21.63 -12.04
CA VAL A 201 -2.88 -22.98 -11.64
C VAL A 201 -2.93 -23.94 -12.83
N GLU A 202 -3.32 -23.46 -14.01
CA GLU A 202 -3.31 -24.24 -15.26
C GLU A 202 -1.89 -24.67 -15.65
N ILE A 203 -0.89 -23.81 -15.39
CA ILE A 203 0.51 -24.11 -15.67
C ILE A 203 1.11 -25.02 -14.59
N ASP A 204 1.06 -24.57 -13.33
CA ASP A 204 1.53 -25.33 -12.19
C ASP A 204 0.82 -24.92 -10.90
N ARG A 205 -0.05 -25.83 -10.44
CA ARG A 205 -0.84 -25.67 -9.21
C ARG A 205 -0.01 -25.40 -7.98
N ASN A 206 1.23 -25.90 -7.93
CA ASN A 206 2.11 -25.80 -6.76
C ASN A 206 3.29 -24.83 -6.98
N SER A 207 3.22 -23.99 -8.01
CA SER A 207 4.24 -22.95 -8.25
C SER A 207 4.24 -21.90 -7.15
N LYS A 208 5.37 -21.21 -6.97
CA LYS A 208 5.46 -20.04 -6.07
C LYS A 208 4.45 -18.95 -6.45
N VAL A 209 4.17 -18.80 -7.74
CA VAL A 209 3.24 -17.81 -8.28
C VAL A 209 1.80 -18.16 -7.94
N SER A 210 1.36 -19.40 -8.14
CA SER A 210 0.00 -19.81 -7.78
C SER A 210 -0.24 -19.66 -6.28
N TRP A 211 0.76 -19.97 -5.44
CA TRP A 211 0.68 -19.79 -4.00
C TRP A 211 0.61 -18.31 -3.59
N LEU A 212 1.46 -17.46 -4.16
CA LEU A 212 1.43 -16.00 -3.92
C LEU A 212 0.09 -15.39 -4.31
N LEU A 213 -0.44 -15.71 -5.49
CA LEU A 213 -1.74 -15.21 -5.94
C LEU A 213 -2.87 -15.70 -5.04
N ARG A 214 -2.87 -16.99 -4.66
CA ARG A 214 -3.86 -17.56 -3.73
C ARG A 214 -3.86 -16.83 -2.40
N GLU A 215 -2.69 -16.68 -1.78
CA GLU A 215 -2.59 -16.04 -0.47
C GLU A 215 -2.90 -14.55 -0.56
N HIS A 216 -2.57 -13.86 -1.65
CA HIS A 216 -2.95 -12.46 -1.85
C HIS A 216 -4.48 -12.29 -2.02
N ILE A 217 -5.14 -13.20 -2.74
CA ILE A 217 -6.61 -13.23 -2.85
C ILE A 217 -7.24 -13.50 -1.49
N LYS A 218 -6.69 -14.47 -0.74
CA LYS A 218 -7.14 -14.84 0.61
C LYS A 218 -6.97 -13.67 1.59
N GLN A 219 -5.83 -12.98 1.55
CA GLN A 219 -5.58 -11.77 2.31
C GLN A 219 -6.63 -10.73 1.95
N ARG A 220 -6.81 -10.37 0.67
CA ARG A 220 -7.84 -9.40 0.28
C ARG A 220 -9.23 -9.76 0.83
N ALA A 221 -9.63 -11.03 0.73
CA ALA A 221 -10.91 -11.49 1.27
C ALA A 221 -11.01 -11.36 2.79
N PHE A 222 -9.92 -11.60 3.54
CA PHE A 222 -9.88 -11.39 5.00
C PHE A 222 -10.21 -9.94 5.32
N TRP A 223 -9.55 -9.00 4.65
CA TRP A 223 -9.67 -7.58 4.92
C TRP A 223 -11.05 -7.05 4.50
N GLU A 224 -11.55 -7.43 3.32
CA GLU A 224 -12.90 -7.06 2.87
C GLU A 224 -13.97 -7.55 3.84
N ARG A 225 -13.85 -8.79 4.36
CA ARG A 225 -14.78 -9.31 5.38
C ARG A 225 -14.62 -8.59 6.72
N ALA A 226 -13.41 -8.27 7.15
CA ALA A 226 -13.17 -7.51 8.37
C ALA A 226 -13.78 -6.10 8.28
N THR A 227 -13.66 -5.43 7.13
CA THR A 227 -14.33 -4.14 6.84
C THR A 227 -15.85 -4.27 6.95
N LEU A 228 -16.45 -5.35 6.40
CA LEU A 228 -17.89 -5.60 6.53
C LEU A 228 -18.31 -5.82 7.98
N ILE A 229 -17.52 -6.54 8.78
CA ILE A 229 -17.81 -6.77 10.20
C ILE A 229 -17.74 -5.46 10.98
N LEU A 230 -16.72 -4.64 10.73
CA LEU A 230 -16.56 -3.32 11.35
C LEU A 230 -17.69 -2.36 10.98
N SER A 231 -18.22 -2.44 9.76
CA SER A 231 -19.35 -1.63 9.31
C SER A 231 -20.71 -2.05 9.88
N ALA A 232 -20.78 -3.25 10.46
CA ALA A 232 -22.02 -3.82 10.97
C ALA A 232 -22.28 -3.41 12.43
N ALA A 233 -23.56 -3.28 12.79
CA ALA A 233 -23.97 -2.86 14.13
C ALA A 233 -23.66 -3.88 15.24
N LYS A 234 -23.47 -5.16 14.91
CA LYS A 234 -23.16 -6.22 15.89
C LYS A 234 -22.11 -7.19 15.34
N VAL A 235 -21.04 -7.37 16.09
CA VAL A 235 -20.05 -8.42 15.85
C VAL A 235 -20.59 -9.73 16.42
N THR A 236 -20.50 -10.81 15.65
CA THR A 236 -20.99 -12.14 16.03
C THR A 236 -19.88 -13.17 15.87
N VAL A 237 -19.90 -14.21 16.70
CA VAL A 237 -18.96 -15.33 16.65
C VAL A 237 -18.92 -15.97 15.25
N THR A 238 -20.07 -16.11 14.60
CA THR A 238 -20.17 -16.70 13.25
C THR A 238 -19.42 -15.87 12.20
N ARG A 239 -19.51 -14.54 12.27
CA ARG A 239 -18.80 -13.64 11.35
C ARG A 239 -17.29 -13.62 11.62
N LEU A 240 -16.87 -13.63 12.89
CA LEU A 240 -15.45 -13.71 13.23
C LEU A 240 -14.84 -15.06 12.83
N ARG A 241 -15.57 -16.16 12.97
CA ARG A 241 -15.13 -17.49 12.51
C ARG A 241 -14.85 -17.53 11.01
N GLN A 242 -15.59 -16.76 10.20
CA GLN A 242 -15.34 -16.65 8.75
C GLN A 242 -14.01 -15.96 8.40
N LEU A 243 -13.40 -15.23 9.34
CA LEU A 243 -12.08 -14.62 9.16
C LEU A 243 -10.95 -15.60 9.44
N LEU A 244 -11.14 -16.55 10.35
CA LEU A 244 -10.07 -17.45 10.81
C LEU A 244 -9.45 -18.21 9.65
N GLY A 245 -10.27 -18.85 8.81
CA GLY A 245 -9.78 -19.57 7.63
C GLY A 245 -9.18 -18.69 6.53
N LEU A 246 -9.25 -17.37 6.64
CA LEU A 246 -8.66 -16.41 5.72
C LEU A 246 -7.38 -15.76 6.27
N MET A 247 -6.96 -16.09 7.49
CA MET A 247 -5.72 -15.56 8.05
C MET A 247 -4.51 -15.94 7.17
N THR A 248 -3.74 -14.93 6.83
CA THR A 248 -2.51 -15.04 6.01
C THR A 248 -1.27 -14.65 6.82
N SER A 249 -1.47 -13.98 7.96
CA SER A 249 -0.43 -13.49 8.84
C SER A 249 -0.80 -13.70 10.31
N VAL A 250 0.19 -13.90 11.20
CA VAL A 250 -0.05 -13.98 12.66
C VAL A 250 -0.68 -12.68 13.16
N TYR A 251 -0.32 -11.57 12.54
CA TYR A 251 -0.81 -10.27 12.97
C TYR A 251 -2.27 -10.01 12.61
N ASP A 252 -2.89 -10.82 11.75
CA ASP A 252 -4.35 -10.80 11.50
C ASP A 252 -5.13 -11.06 12.81
N LEU A 253 -4.48 -11.66 13.82
CA LEU A 253 -4.99 -11.77 15.19
C LEU A 253 -5.34 -10.42 15.82
N GLN A 254 -4.65 -9.33 15.47
CA GLN A 254 -4.95 -8.00 16.01
C GLN A 254 -6.33 -7.52 15.54
N VAL A 255 -6.68 -7.80 14.29
CA VAL A 255 -8.00 -7.47 13.73
C VAL A 255 -9.07 -8.33 14.39
N ILE A 256 -8.83 -9.64 14.55
CA ILE A 256 -9.77 -10.55 15.21
C ILE A 256 -10.00 -10.13 16.67
N PHE A 257 -8.92 -9.86 17.40
CA PHE A 257 -9.01 -9.40 18.78
C PHE A 257 -9.73 -8.06 18.87
N GLY A 258 -9.35 -7.09 18.05
CA GLY A 258 -9.92 -5.74 18.11
C GLY A 258 -11.40 -5.69 17.74
N LEU A 259 -11.87 -6.58 16.86
CA LEU A 259 -13.30 -6.73 16.55
C LEU A 259 -14.07 -7.48 17.64
N GLY A 260 -13.45 -8.48 18.27
CA GLY A 260 -14.07 -9.29 19.33
C GLY A 260 -14.04 -8.64 20.72
N PHE A 261 -13.07 -7.74 20.97
CA PHE A 261 -12.84 -7.11 22.27
C PHE A 261 -14.10 -6.42 22.77
N ARG A 262 -14.63 -6.86 23.91
CA ARG A 262 -15.86 -6.34 24.55
C ARG A 262 -17.14 -6.41 23.72
N ALA A 263 -17.08 -6.94 22.50
CA ALA A 263 -18.24 -7.30 21.70
C ALA A 263 -18.71 -8.74 21.97
N LEU A 264 -17.80 -9.62 22.39
CA LEU A 264 -18.06 -11.02 22.73
C LEU A 264 -17.93 -11.27 24.24
N ASN A 265 -18.62 -12.30 24.72
CA ASN A 265 -18.44 -12.81 26.09
C ASN A 265 -17.10 -13.55 26.23
N VAL A 266 -16.58 -13.68 27.45
CA VAL A 266 -15.28 -14.34 27.74
C VAL A 266 -15.22 -15.75 27.13
N GLY A 267 -16.28 -16.55 27.27
CA GLY A 267 -16.35 -17.89 26.68
C GLY A 267 -16.36 -17.88 25.14
N GLU A 268 -17.12 -16.96 24.52
CA GLU A 268 -17.14 -16.82 23.07
C GLU A 268 -15.77 -16.37 22.53
N MET A 269 -15.11 -15.45 23.23
CA MET A 269 -13.76 -14.99 22.91
C MET A 269 -12.73 -16.12 23.04
N HIS A 270 -12.79 -16.94 24.10
CA HIS A 270 -11.94 -18.13 24.25
C HIS A 270 -12.09 -19.09 23.07
N THR A 271 -13.34 -19.36 22.64
CA THR A 271 -13.56 -20.27 21.49
C THR A 271 -12.94 -19.72 20.21
N ILE A 272 -13.16 -18.44 19.90
CA ILE A 272 -12.61 -17.81 18.68
C ILE A 272 -11.08 -17.75 18.73
N LEU A 273 -10.50 -17.38 19.86
CA LEU A 273 -9.04 -17.28 20.01
C LEU A 273 -8.39 -18.66 19.94
N SER A 274 -8.98 -19.68 20.56
CA SER A 274 -8.48 -21.06 20.48
C SER A 274 -8.50 -21.58 19.04
N GLU A 275 -9.60 -21.35 18.32
CA GLU A 275 -9.71 -21.67 16.89
C GLU A 275 -8.68 -20.89 16.05
N ALA A 276 -8.49 -19.60 16.35
CA ALA A 276 -7.52 -18.75 15.66
C ALA A 276 -6.08 -19.21 15.88
N PHE A 277 -5.73 -19.61 17.10
CA PHE A 277 -4.39 -20.11 17.43
C PHE A 277 -4.11 -21.46 16.81
N ASP A 278 -5.10 -22.35 16.74
CA ASP A 278 -4.94 -23.60 15.99
C ASP A 278 -4.81 -23.34 14.48
N GLU A 279 -5.48 -22.32 13.93
CA GLU A 279 -5.29 -21.91 12.53
C GLU A 279 -3.90 -21.31 12.26
N VAL A 280 -3.37 -20.50 13.19
CA VAL A 280 -1.97 -20.00 13.13
C VAL A 280 -0.98 -21.15 13.00
N MET A 281 -1.20 -22.24 13.73
CA MET A 281 -0.37 -23.44 13.63
C MET A 281 -0.60 -24.19 12.31
N ARG A 282 -1.87 -24.40 11.93
CA ARG A 282 -2.26 -25.14 10.72
C ARG A 282 -1.72 -24.47 9.45
N ALA A 283 -1.87 -23.17 9.34
CA ALA A 283 -1.38 -22.36 8.22
C ALA A 283 0.11 -21.99 8.34
N LYS A 284 0.81 -22.47 9.38
CA LYS A 284 2.24 -22.20 9.66
C LYS A 284 2.60 -20.71 9.65
N LEU A 285 1.76 -19.85 10.23
CA LEU A 285 1.90 -18.39 10.11
C LEU A 285 3.12 -17.82 10.86
N ILE A 286 3.71 -18.58 11.78
CA ILE A 286 4.92 -18.19 12.51
C ILE A 286 6.14 -18.36 11.60
N THR A 287 6.47 -17.32 10.84
CA THR A 287 7.54 -17.32 9.85
C THR A 287 8.90 -17.00 10.45
N ASP A 288 8.96 -15.98 11.32
CA ASP A 288 10.21 -15.36 11.74
C ASP A 288 10.25 -15.09 13.26
N ASN A 289 11.40 -14.62 13.76
CA ASN A 289 11.55 -14.24 15.17
C ASN A 289 10.52 -13.18 15.62
N PRO A 290 10.27 -12.08 14.87
CA PRO A 290 9.28 -11.08 15.27
C PRO A 290 7.86 -11.64 15.35
N ALA A 291 7.46 -12.49 14.39
CA ALA A 291 6.15 -13.14 14.40
C ALA A 291 5.98 -14.09 15.60
N ALA A 292 7.05 -14.81 15.98
CA ALA A 292 7.05 -15.65 17.17
C ALA A 292 6.94 -14.84 18.46
N SER A 293 7.70 -13.75 18.59
CA SER A 293 7.62 -12.84 19.74
C SER A 293 6.23 -12.21 19.87
N PHE A 294 5.65 -11.79 18.74
CA PHE A 294 4.29 -11.27 18.68
C PHE A 294 3.27 -12.32 19.13
N PHE A 295 3.38 -13.56 18.64
CA PHE A 295 2.49 -14.65 19.06
C PHE A 295 2.60 -14.96 20.56
N GLN A 296 3.81 -14.99 21.12
CA GLN A 296 4.01 -15.16 22.56
C GLN A 296 3.38 -14.04 23.38
N LEU A 297 3.47 -12.81 22.89
CA LEU A 297 2.86 -11.68 23.54
C LEU A 297 1.33 -11.76 23.46
N ALA A 298 0.78 -12.19 22.33
CA ALA A 298 -0.65 -12.46 22.16
C ALA A 298 -1.15 -13.50 23.17
N LEU A 299 -0.42 -14.60 23.34
CA LEU A 299 -0.75 -15.64 24.32
C LEU A 299 -0.73 -15.11 25.75
N ARG A 300 0.37 -14.45 26.16
CA ARG A 300 0.50 -13.84 27.49
C ARG A 300 -0.64 -12.87 27.78
N GLN A 301 -1.08 -12.14 26.75
CA GLN A 301 -2.16 -11.21 26.88
C GLN A 301 -3.51 -11.89 27.10
N CYS A 302 -3.81 -12.92 26.31
CA CYS A 302 -5.04 -13.68 26.49
C CYS A 302 -5.10 -14.38 27.86
N THR A 303 -3.95 -14.78 28.40
CA THR A 303 -3.85 -15.30 29.78
C THR A 303 -4.14 -14.22 30.82
N ARG A 304 -3.60 -13.00 30.66
CA ARG A 304 -3.86 -11.87 31.57
C ARG A 304 -5.34 -11.47 31.61
N ASP A 305 -6.00 -11.50 30.46
CA ASP A 305 -7.42 -11.16 30.34
C ASP A 305 -8.35 -12.33 30.73
N ASN A 306 -7.80 -13.44 31.24
CA ASN A 306 -8.51 -14.68 31.59
C ASN A 306 -9.30 -15.30 30.43
N PHE A 307 -8.91 -15.03 29.18
CA PHE A 307 -9.48 -15.75 28.06
C PHE A 307 -8.96 -17.18 27.99
N ILE A 308 -7.71 -17.43 28.36
CA ILE A 308 -7.00 -18.70 28.18
C ILE A 308 -6.27 -19.09 29.47
N THR A 309 -6.12 -20.40 29.71
CA THR A 309 -5.40 -20.93 30.87
C THR A 309 -3.88 -21.00 30.63
N GLU A 310 -3.07 -20.96 31.70
CA GLU A 310 -1.61 -21.11 31.60
C GLU A 310 -1.19 -22.44 30.93
N VAL A 311 -1.96 -23.51 31.14
CA VAL A 311 -1.71 -24.82 30.55
C VAL A 311 -1.88 -24.79 29.03
N GLU A 312 -2.94 -24.12 28.57
CA GLU A 312 -3.19 -23.93 27.14
C GLU A 312 -2.11 -23.04 26.49
N GLN A 313 -1.67 -21.98 27.18
CA GLN A 313 -0.54 -21.17 26.73
C GLN A 313 0.72 -22.01 26.49
N MET A 314 1.11 -22.86 27.46
CA MET A 314 2.28 -23.75 27.31
C MET A 314 2.13 -24.70 26.12
N LYS A 315 0.91 -25.21 25.88
CA LYS A 315 0.60 -26.08 24.73
C LYS A 315 0.85 -25.36 23.41
N TRP A 316 0.39 -24.12 23.26
CA TRP A 316 0.60 -23.36 22.02
C TRP A 316 2.05 -22.88 21.87
N ASP A 317 2.75 -22.55 22.96
CA ASP A 317 4.18 -22.23 22.92
C ASP A 317 5.01 -23.41 22.39
N LEU A 318 4.74 -24.63 22.88
CA LEU A 318 5.38 -25.85 22.36
C LEU A 318 5.08 -26.06 20.88
N LYS A 319 3.81 -25.94 20.45
CA LYS A 319 3.43 -26.04 19.04
C LYS A 319 4.12 -24.97 18.17
N ALA A 320 4.20 -23.72 18.65
CA ALA A 320 4.81 -22.60 17.95
C ALA A 320 6.29 -22.87 17.61
N THR A 321 7.05 -23.39 18.59
CA THR A 321 8.47 -23.71 18.38
C THR A 321 8.67 -24.81 17.34
N LYS A 322 7.76 -25.78 17.26
CA LYS A 322 7.79 -26.84 16.25
C LYS A 322 7.48 -26.30 14.86
N VAL A 323 6.38 -25.55 14.72
CA VAL A 323 5.94 -24.98 13.44
C VAL A 323 7.03 -24.10 12.81
N LYS A 324 7.69 -23.25 13.60
CA LYS A 324 8.77 -22.38 13.14
C LYS A 324 9.94 -23.15 12.50
N ARG A 325 10.25 -24.36 12.99
CA ARG A 325 11.31 -25.22 12.44
C ARG A 325 10.92 -25.87 11.11
N GLU A 326 9.62 -25.99 10.84
CA GLU A 326 9.05 -26.73 9.70
C GLU A 326 8.58 -25.81 8.55
N THR A 327 8.76 -24.49 8.67
CA THR A 327 8.36 -23.53 7.63
C THR A 327 9.42 -23.45 6.54
N SER A 328 9.00 -23.68 5.29
CA SER A 328 9.91 -23.63 4.15
C SER A 328 10.45 -22.21 3.88
N VAL A 329 11.58 -22.09 3.18
CA VAL A 329 12.18 -20.78 2.84
C VAL A 329 11.25 -19.96 1.95
N TRP A 330 10.58 -20.60 0.99
CA TRP A 330 9.73 -19.90 0.04
C TRP A 330 8.37 -19.50 0.64
N ASP A 331 7.80 -20.29 1.57
CA ASP A 331 6.61 -19.89 2.34
C ASP A 331 6.89 -18.61 3.16
N ARG A 332 8.09 -18.50 3.73
CA ARG A 332 8.53 -17.29 4.45
C ARG A 332 8.60 -16.09 3.52
N GLU A 333 9.15 -16.27 2.33
CA GLU A 333 9.27 -15.19 1.34
C GLU A 333 7.93 -14.64 0.90
N ILE A 334 6.97 -15.53 0.64
CA ILE A 334 5.65 -15.12 0.19
C ILE A 334 4.89 -14.42 1.32
N LYS A 335 4.92 -14.97 2.54
CA LYS A 335 4.28 -14.33 3.71
C LYS A 335 4.89 -12.98 4.03
N ARG A 336 6.20 -12.82 3.87
CA ARG A 336 6.87 -11.52 3.98
C ARG A 336 6.40 -10.54 2.91
N SER A 337 6.29 -10.98 1.66
CA SER A 337 5.76 -10.15 0.56
C SER A 337 4.31 -9.71 0.82
N LEU A 338 3.48 -10.59 1.39
CA LEU A 338 2.10 -10.26 1.78
C LEU A 338 2.05 -9.29 2.95
N LEU A 339 2.99 -9.39 3.91
CA LEU A 339 3.12 -8.45 5.01
C LEU A 339 3.49 -7.06 4.48
N GLU A 340 4.45 -6.97 3.55
CA GLU A 340 4.84 -5.73 2.86
C GLU A 340 3.63 -5.11 2.13
N ALA A 341 2.86 -5.92 1.39
CA ALA A 341 1.64 -5.47 0.72
C ALA A 341 0.56 -4.98 1.70
N ALA A 342 0.42 -5.62 2.86
CA ALA A 342 -0.50 -5.19 3.90
C ALA A 342 -0.07 -3.88 4.59
N CYS A 343 1.24 -3.63 4.68
CA CYS A 343 1.80 -2.41 5.24
C CYS A 343 1.65 -1.22 4.28
N ALA A 344 1.68 -1.45 2.96
CA ALA A 344 1.44 -0.40 1.97
C ALA A 344 0.06 0.26 2.22
N VAL A 345 0.04 1.59 2.28
CA VAL A 345 -1.19 2.36 2.49
C VAL A 345 -2.17 2.03 1.36
N ARG A 346 -3.28 1.38 1.71
CA ARG A 346 -4.31 1.05 0.73
C ARG A 346 -5.18 2.27 0.54
N LYS A 347 -5.07 2.89 -0.63
CA LYS A 347 -5.98 3.94 -1.09
C LYS A 347 -7.33 3.36 -1.52
N ALA A 348 -7.95 2.55 -0.65
CA ALA A 348 -9.31 2.10 -0.86
C ALA A 348 -10.27 3.15 -0.27
N GLU A 349 -10.98 3.86 -1.13
CA GLU A 349 -11.98 4.88 -0.77
C GLU A 349 -13.03 4.36 0.25
N ARG A 350 -13.28 3.03 0.25
CA ARG A 350 -14.17 2.36 1.20
C ARG A 350 -13.58 2.22 2.61
N THR A 351 -12.26 2.11 2.78
CA THR A 351 -11.65 1.99 4.12
C THR A 351 -11.46 3.37 4.75
N THR A 352 -11.17 4.40 3.95
CA THR A 352 -11.03 5.79 4.43
C THR A 352 -12.36 6.36 4.92
N THR A 353 -13.47 6.10 4.20
CA THR A 353 -14.82 6.44 4.66
C THR A 353 -15.22 5.71 5.94
N LEU A 354 -14.76 4.46 6.13
CA LEU A 354 -15.01 3.71 7.36
C LEU A 354 -14.24 4.28 8.55
N LEU A 355 -12.98 4.68 8.37
CA LEU A 355 -12.23 5.37 9.42
C LEU A 355 -12.91 6.66 9.84
N HIS A 356 -13.35 7.47 8.87
CA HIS A 356 -14.11 8.69 9.14
C HIS A 356 -15.37 8.40 9.97
N ARG A 357 -16.14 7.37 9.58
CA ARG A 357 -17.36 6.96 10.28
C ARG A 357 -17.09 6.47 11.71
N GLN A 358 -16.05 5.67 11.93
CA GLN A 358 -15.72 5.20 13.29
C GLN A 358 -15.25 6.36 14.17
N PHE A 359 -14.50 7.30 13.60
CA PHE A 359 -14.08 8.51 14.31
C PHE A 359 -15.27 9.44 14.62
N SER A 360 -16.22 9.61 13.70
CA SER A 360 -17.42 10.41 13.93
C SER A 360 -18.30 9.81 15.03
N LEU A 361 -18.49 8.48 15.03
CA LEU A 361 -19.22 7.77 16.09
C LEU A 361 -18.57 7.95 17.47
N LEU A 362 -17.24 7.87 17.55
CA LEU A 362 -16.52 8.15 18.79
C LEU A 362 -16.74 9.60 19.24
N ARG A 363 -16.72 10.56 18.31
CA ARG A 363 -16.93 11.99 18.61
C ARG A 363 -18.35 12.27 19.10
N GLU A 364 -19.36 11.72 18.43
CA GLU A 364 -20.77 11.83 18.81
C GLU A 364 -21.00 11.24 20.20
N ALA A 365 -20.47 10.03 20.46
CA ALA A 365 -20.57 9.38 21.78
C ALA A 365 -19.88 10.20 22.90
N LEU A 366 -18.85 10.98 22.58
CA LEU A 366 -18.20 11.89 23.54
C LEU A 366 -18.94 13.21 23.75
N GLN A 367 -19.75 13.65 22.78
CA GLN A 367 -20.53 14.88 22.85
C GLN A 367 -21.86 14.67 23.58
N GLU A 368 -22.54 13.54 23.36
CA GLU A 368 -23.84 13.25 23.96
C GLU A 368 -23.75 12.86 25.45
N GLU A 369 -22.67 12.21 25.89
CA GLU A 369 -22.56 11.62 27.23
C GLU A 369 -21.38 12.18 28.07
N GLN A 370 -21.32 13.50 28.25
CA GLN A 370 -20.22 14.16 28.98
C GLN A 370 -19.97 13.68 30.44
N CYS A 371 -20.74 12.73 31.02
CA CYS A 371 -20.52 12.24 32.38
C CYS A 371 -20.82 10.75 32.68
N THR A 372 -21.23 9.90 31.72
CA THR A 372 -21.68 8.51 32.05
C THR A 372 -21.16 7.39 31.16
N MET A 373 -20.32 7.67 30.16
CA MET A 373 -19.77 6.61 29.32
C MET A 373 -18.83 5.71 30.13
N LYS A 374 -19.25 4.46 30.38
CA LYS A 374 -18.43 3.46 31.06
C LYS A 374 -17.09 3.32 30.35
N GLN A 375 -16.00 3.21 31.12
CA GLN A 375 -14.65 2.89 30.61
C GLN A 375 -14.67 1.70 29.63
N HIS A 376 -15.60 0.76 29.86
CA HIS A 376 -15.83 -0.39 29.01
C HIS A 376 -16.09 -0.04 27.53
N THR A 377 -16.98 0.93 27.32
CA THR A 377 -17.44 1.38 26.00
C THR A 377 -16.40 2.25 25.29
N ARG A 378 -15.65 3.07 26.03
CA ARG A 378 -14.60 3.93 25.43
C ARG A 378 -13.47 3.11 24.81
N GLN A 379 -12.95 2.13 25.55
CA GLN A 379 -11.89 1.25 25.04
C GLN A 379 -12.38 0.34 23.90
N TRP A 380 -13.69 0.05 23.84
CA TRP A 380 -14.29 -0.64 22.69
C TRP A 380 -14.25 0.23 21.43
N TYR A 381 -14.68 1.49 21.49
CA TYR A 381 -14.57 2.41 20.35
C TYR A 381 -13.11 2.65 19.91
N ILE A 382 -12.18 2.76 20.86
CA ILE A 382 -10.74 2.88 20.56
C ILE A 382 -10.24 1.62 19.84
N SER A 383 -10.67 0.44 20.27
CA SER A 383 -10.37 -0.84 19.61
C SER A 383 -10.93 -0.91 18.18
N LEU A 384 -12.14 -0.40 17.95
CA LEU A 384 -12.70 -0.33 16.59
C LEU A 384 -11.99 0.69 15.71
N LEU A 385 -11.59 1.84 16.27
CA LEU A 385 -10.82 2.87 15.59
C LEU A 385 -9.43 2.35 15.20
N SER A 386 -8.79 1.60 16.08
CA SER A 386 -7.48 1.00 15.83
C SER A 386 -7.57 -0.12 14.78
N VAL A 387 -8.66 -0.90 14.76
CA VAL A 387 -8.96 -1.82 13.65
C VAL A 387 -9.20 -1.06 12.35
N ALA A 388 -9.96 0.05 12.36
CA ALA A 388 -10.18 0.87 11.17
C ALA A 388 -8.85 1.40 10.60
N LEU A 389 -7.95 1.87 11.46
CA LEU A 389 -6.60 2.31 11.10
C LEU A 389 -5.78 1.17 10.50
N MET A 390 -5.79 -0.02 11.12
CA MET A 390 -5.12 -1.20 10.57
C MET A 390 -5.65 -1.50 9.16
N LEU A 391 -6.98 -1.53 8.98
CA LEU A 391 -7.65 -1.80 7.70
C LEU A 391 -7.27 -0.82 6.58
N CYS A 392 -6.96 0.44 6.90
CA CYS A 392 -6.51 1.45 5.92
C CYS A 392 -5.05 1.26 5.45
N GLY A 393 -4.25 0.41 6.12
CA GLY A 393 -2.82 0.25 5.83
C GLY A 393 -1.96 1.34 6.50
N GLY A 394 -0.64 1.21 6.44
CA GLY A 394 0.32 2.19 7.00
C GLY A 394 0.71 2.01 8.48
N LEU A 395 0.00 1.18 9.23
CA LEU A 395 0.30 0.93 10.65
C LEU A 395 0.54 -0.52 11.01
N ALA A 396 0.39 -1.41 10.02
CA ALA A 396 -0.19 -2.71 10.26
C ALA A 396 0.51 -3.49 11.39
N TYR A 397 1.84 -3.44 11.55
CA TYR A 397 2.53 -4.41 12.42
C TYR A 397 3.66 -3.85 13.31
N ASN A 398 3.71 -2.54 13.56
CA ASN A 398 4.68 -1.93 14.49
C ASN A 398 4.17 -1.84 15.94
N PHE A 399 3.02 -2.43 16.25
CA PHE A 399 2.45 -2.44 17.60
C PHE A 399 3.23 -3.41 18.49
N GLY A 400 3.91 -2.84 19.49
CA GLY A 400 4.67 -3.59 20.48
C GLY A 400 3.83 -4.54 21.33
N SER A 401 2.50 -4.30 21.47
CA SER A 401 1.57 -5.21 22.15
C SER A 401 0.15 -5.23 21.58
N LEU A 402 -0.55 -6.36 21.79
CA LEU A 402 -1.93 -6.61 21.34
C LEU A 402 -2.98 -5.75 22.08
N LEU A 403 -2.63 -5.25 23.28
CA LEU A 403 -3.46 -4.34 24.10
C LEU A 403 -3.23 -2.86 23.83
N ASP A 404 -2.14 -2.48 23.17
CA ASP A 404 -1.82 -1.06 22.95
C ASP A 404 -2.89 -0.36 22.09
N MET A 405 -3.81 -1.14 21.53
CA MET A 405 -4.90 -0.78 20.63
C MET A 405 -6.21 -0.38 21.31
N SER A 406 -6.37 -0.64 22.60
CA SER A 406 -7.56 -0.25 23.38
C SER A 406 -7.29 0.88 24.38
N ASP A 407 -6.02 1.21 24.61
CA ASP A 407 -5.55 2.29 25.48
C ASP A 407 -5.23 3.53 24.62
N PRO A 408 -5.90 4.68 24.85
CA PRO A 408 -5.73 5.87 24.03
C PRO A 408 -4.32 6.47 24.16
N ALA A 409 -3.63 6.31 25.30
CA ALA A 409 -2.29 6.85 25.50
C ALA A 409 -1.26 6.04 24.70
N LYS A 410 -1.40 4.71 24.71
CA LYS A 410 -0.51 3.82 23.94
C LYS A 410 -0.81 3.87 22.44
N LEU A 411 -2.06 4.10 22.04
CA LEU A 411 -2.36 4.38 20.65
C LEU A 411 -1.61 5.63 20.19
N LEU A 412 -1.65 6.74 20.96
CA LEU A 412 -0.90 7.95 20.64
C LEU A 412 0.62 7.73 20.57
N THR A 413 1.22 6.93 21.47
CA THR A 413 2.65 6.63 21.39
C THR A 413 3.03 5.90 20.11
N VAL A 414 2.17 4.99 19.62
CA VAL A 414 2.46 4.25 18.39
C VAL A 414 2.28 5.12 17.13
N LEU A 415 1.32 6.05 17.15
CA LEU A 415 1.05 6.96 16.03
C LEU A 415 2.08 8.10 15.91
N SER A 416 2.76 8.43 17.01
CA SER A 416 3.73 9.54 17.07
C SER A 416 5.06 9.19 16.41
N ALA A 417 5.69 10.21 15.82
CA ALA A 417 7.10 10.20 15.42
C ALA A 417 8.02 10.90 16.45
N GLY A 418 7.47 11.47 17.53
CA GLY A 418 8.21 12.18 18.58
C GLY A 418 7.66 11.97 20.00
N ASP A 419 8.09 12.80 20.95
CA ASP A 419 7.77 12.65 22.38
C ASP A 419 6.30 12.92 22.71
N VAL A 420 5.58 11.86 23.07
CA VAL A 420 4.16 11.92 23.43
C VAL A 420 3.94 12.42 24.86
N GLU A 421 4.92 12.29 25.74
CA GLU A 421 4.81 12.71 27.15
C GLU A 421 4.54 14.21 27.31
N ASN A 422 5.19 15.03 26.48
CA ASN A 422 4.98 16.49 26.45
C ASN A 422 3.57 16.86 25.95
N PHE A 423 3.10 16.13 24.94
CA PHE A 423 1.74 16.30 24.42
C PHE A 423 0.69 15.85 25.43
N LEU A 424 0.87 14.73 26.12
CA LEU A 424 -0.04 14.28 27.18
C LEU A 424 0.00 15.22 28.40
N GLY A 425 1.17 15.80 28.68
CA GLY A 425 1.42 16.69 29.81
C GLY A 425 1.09 18.17 29.62
N GLU A 426 0.48 18.59 28.50
CA GLU A 426 0.12 20.03 28.26
C GLU A 426 1.27 21.00 28.05
N THR A 427 2.49 20.51 27.93
CA THR A 427 3.64 21.38 27.62
C THR A 427 3.67 21.78 26.15
N THR A 428 3.10 20.97 25.26
CA THR A 428 2.95 21.29 23.83
C THR A 428 1.53 21.01 23.31
N SER A 429 1.08 21.88 22.38
CA SER A 429 -0.16 21.70 21.62
C SER A 429 0.07 21.05 20.27
N THR A 430 1.31 20.73 19.90
CA THR A 430 1.66 20.12 18.62
C THR A 430 1.89 18.62 18.80
N PHE A 431 1.35 17.83 17.87
CA PHE A 431 1.56 16.38 17.81
C PHE A 431 2.08 16.01 16.42
N VAL A 432 3.17 15.26 16.36
CA VAL A 432 3.82 14.88 15.11
C VAL A 432 3.50 13.43 14.80
N PHE A 433 2.68 13.20 13.78
CA PHE A 433 2.35 11.87 13.30
C PHE A 433 3.48 11.27 12.46
N LYS A 434 3.53 9.93 12.38
CA LYS A 434 4.28 9.27 11.31
C LYS A 434 3.67 9.64 9.95
N PRO A 435 4.51 9.81 8.89
CA PRO A 435 4.06 10.32 7.60
C PRO A 435 2.97 9.44 6.96
N ASP A 436 3.08 8.12 7.11
CA ASP A 436 2.09 7.17 6.58
C ASP A 436 0.72 7.30 7.26
N VAL A 437 0.72 7.57 8.57
CA VAL A 437 -0.50 7.76 9.37
C VAL A 437 -1.17 9.07 9.03
N GLU A 438 -0.39 10.14 8.92
CA GLU A 438 -0.90 11.46 8.56
C GLU A 438 -1.54 11.43 7.17
N ALA A 439 -0.90 10.76 6.21
CA ALA A 439 -1.45 10.55 4.88
C ALA A 439 -2.80 9.81 4.91
N VAL A 440 -2.93 8.77 5.75
CA VAL A 440 -4.19 8.01 5.91
C VAL A 440 -5.30 8.87 6.53
N LEU A 441 -4.99 9.67 7.55
CA LEU A 441 -5.96 10.55 8.21
C LEU A 441 -6.47 11.63 7.25
N VAL A 442 -5.55 12.29 6.53
CA VAL A 442 -5.89 13.29 5.52
C VAL A 442 -6.74 12.68 4.39
N GLN A 443 -6.38 11.50 3.89
CA GLN A 443 -7.18 10.77 2.87
C GLN A 443 -8.57 10.37 3.38
N SER A 444 -8.73 10.24 4.69
CA SER A 444 -10.00 9.89 5.33
C SER A 444 -10.83 11.11 5.75
N ALA A 445 -10.44 12.31 5.32
CA ALA A 445 -11.09 13.56 5.73
C ALA A 445 -11.19 13.71 7.26
N VAL A 446 -10.23 13.14 8.00
CA VAL A 446 -10.09 13.32 9.45
C VAL A 446 -8.94 14.28 9.68
N ALA A 447 -9.20 15.42 10.31
CA ALA A 447 -8.15 16.37 10.64
C ALA A 447 -7.17 15.72 11.65
N PRO A 448 -5.87 15.55 11.31
CA PRO A 448 -4.93 14.82 12.16
C PRO A 448 -4.85 15.41 13.58
N MET A 449 -4.89 16.74 13.69
CA MET A 449 -4.86 17.42 14.98
C MET A 449 -6.13 17.21 15.81
N GLU A 450 -7.31 17.19 15.19
CA GLU A 450 -8.58 16.89 15.86
C GLU A 450 -8.56 15.45 16.41
N PHE A 451 -8.00 14.52 15.63
CA PHE A 451 -7.80 13.13 16.04
C PHE A 451 -6.88 13.00 17.26
N ALA A 452 -5.74 13.70 17.27
CA ALA A 452 -4.83 13.68 18.42
C ALA A 452 -5.47 14.27 19.69
N LEU A 453 -6.21 15.38 19.57
CA LEU A 453 -6.85 16.06 20.69
C LEU A 453 -8.01 15.24 21.30
N THR A 454 -8.79 14.55 20.47
CA THR A 454 -9.87 13.67 20.95
C THR A 454 -9.32 12.46 21.70
N LEU A 455 -8.25 11.83 21.22
CA LEU A 455 -7.57 10.76 21.97
C LEU A 455 -6.97 11.27 23.28
N ARG A 456 -6.35 12.46 23.27
CA ARG A 456 -5.83 13.09 24.50
C ARG A 456 -6.94 13.36 25.53
N HIS A 457 -8.11 13.79 25.08
CA HIS A 457 -9.28 13.95 25.96
C HIS A 457 -9.71 12.61 26.59
N LEU A 458 -9.71 11.53 25.82
CA LEU A 458 -9.99 10.18 26.35
C LEU A 458 -8.97 9.72 27.39
N VAL A 459 -7.67 9.99 27.19
CA VAL A 459 -6.63 9.69 28.18
C VAL A 459 -6.93 10.37 29.52
N ARG A 460 -7.34 11.63 29.50
CA ARG A 460 -7.69 12.36 30.74
C ARG A 460 -8.87 11.74 31.46
N LEU A 461 -9.92 11.33 30.73
CA LEU A 461 -11.09 10.69 31.33
C LEU A 461 -10.72 9.37 32.03
N GLU A 462 -9.85 8.55 31.43
CA GLU A 462 -9.38 7.31 32.06
C GLU A 462 -8.45 7.55 33.25
N GLN A 463 -7.61 8.58 33.19
CA GLN A 463 -6.75 8.97 34.32
C GLN A 463 -7.54 9.56 35.50
N ALA A 464 -8.64 10.26 35.24
CA ALA A 464 -9.52 10.78 36.30
C ALA A 464 -10.27 9.65 37.03
N GLU A 465 -10.78 8.66 36.29
CA GLU A 465 -11.51 7.52 36.87
C GLU A 465 -10.60 6.59 37.69
N SER A 466 -9.37 6.34 37.23
CA SER A 466 -8.38 5.53 37.96
C SER A 466 -7.87 6.21 39.25
N ARG A 467 -7.97 7.54 39.36
CA ARG A 467 -7.74 8.28 40.61
C ARG A 467 -8.93 8.19 41.56
N GLY A 468 -10.16 8.22 41.04
CA GLY A 468 -11.39 8.06 41.84
C GLY A 468 -11.58 6.66 42.44
N THR A 469 -11.15 5.60 41.74
CA THR A 469 -11.21 4.23 42.28
C THR A 469 -10.21 4.00 43.42
N LYS A 470 -9.08 4.72 43.43
CA LYS A 470 -8.10 4.65 44.52
C LYS A 470 -8.54 5.40 45.77
N SER A 471 -9.34 6.46 45.64
CA SER A 471 -9.93 7.15 46.80
C SER A 471 -11.11 6.38 47.40
N SER A 472 -11.93 5.70 46.58
CA SER A 472 -13.05 4.90 47.09
C SER A 472 -12.65 3.60 47.80
N THR A 473 -11.46 3.05 47.53
CA THR A 473 -10.91 1.92 48.29
C THR A 473 -10.24 2.31 49.61
N CYS A 474 -10.08 3.61 49.88
CA CYS A 474 -9.45 4.09 51.12
C CYS A 474 -10.46 4.49 52.22
N GLU A 475 -11.77 4.51 51.90
CA GLU A 475 -12.82 4.95 52.84
C GLU A 475 -13.69 3.80 53.38
N SER A 476 -13.35 2.54 53.10
CA SER A 476 -14.04 1.37 53.66
C SER A 476 -13.11 0.47 54.47
N SER A 477 -12.43 1.03 55.46
CA SER A 477 -11.96 0.29 56.64
C SER A 477 -12.40 1.06 57.88
N GLU A 478 -13.60 0.70 58.30
CA GLU A 478 -14.35 0.97 59.52
C GLU A 478 -13.60 1.61 60.69
N CYS A 479 -14.22 2.68 61.20
CA CYS A 479 -14.23 3.00 62.61
C CYS A 479 -14.79 1.81 63.41
N GLU A 480 -13.97 1.20 64.26
CA GLU A 480 -14.46 0.61 65.50
C GLU A 480 -13.76 1.27 66.70
N SER A 481 -14.61 1.80 67.56
CA SER A 481 -14.37 2.49 68.83
C SER A 481 -13.68 1.61 69.86
N PHE A 482 -12.75 2.17 70.64
CA PHE A 482 -12.64 1.87 72.07
C PHE A 482 -12.20 3.11 72.86
N ASP A 483 -13.13 3.58 73.68
CA ASP A 483 -12.98 4.60 74.71
C ASP A 483 -12.66 3.87 76.03
N SER A 484 -11.57 4.26 76.72
CA SER A 484 -11.46 4.17 78.18
C SER A 484 -10.18 4.85 78.70
N SER A 485 -10.36 6.05 79.25
CA SER A 485 -9.84 6.55 80.52
C SER A 485 -8.43 6.10 80.98
N LYS A 486 -7.52 7.08 81.12
CA LYS A 486 -6.47 7.07 82.14
C LYS A 486 -6.42 8.42 82.84
N ASP A 487 -7.09 8.48 83.99
CA ASP A 487 -6.84 9.47 85.02
C ASP A 487 -5.56 9.10 85.78
N VAL A 488 -4.71 10.13 85.97
CA VAL A 488 -3.99 10.54 87.18
C VAL A 488 -3.32 9.45 88.02
N LEU A 489 -2.00 9.58 88.21
CA LEU A 489 -1.37 9.60 89.54
C LEU A 489 0.05 10.18 89.47
N ASP A 490 0.21 11.30 90.16
CA ASP A 490 1.48 11.82 90.70
C ASP A 490 2.02 10.89 91.81
N ALA A 491 3.33 11.03 92.03
CA ALA A 491 4.25 10.21 92.82
C ALA A 491 4.04 10.28 94.37
N PRO A 492 4.86 9.62 95.22
CA PRO A 492 6.34 9.67 95.24
C PRO A 492 7.07 8.41 94.77
#